data_AF-A0A8R7V4R7-F1
#
_entry.id   AF-A0A8R7V4R7-F1
#
_cell.length_a   1.000
_cell.length_b   1.000
_cell.length_c   1.000
_cell.angle_alpha   90.00
_cell.angle_beta   90.00
_cell.angle_gamma   90.00
#
_symmetry.space_group_name_H-M   'P 1'
#
loop_
_entity.id
_entity.type
_entity.pdbx_description
1 polymer ?
#
loop_
_entity_poly.entity_id
_entity_poly.type
_entity_poly.pdbx_seq_one_letter_code
_entity_poly.pdbx_strand_id
1 'polypeptide(L)'
;MSGGAALASQPQPSAPQSQAQPQPQQQQQQQQAREQLKKAVEMNAVRLQAIGERIRGHFRGGSYALAPADLSHLVYALARGIDYALSGGDIPKIAGEIPDTLRKVYELRKDPFLQSSVMVLIISCKNACKNKWFQPSDFIDILRMADELSGSFCTNSSEPANDSTVLEIISTVMPRYYPKLKFDRLITSLEAKVVNLCN
;
A
#
# COMPACT_ATOMS: atom_id res chain seq x y z
N MET A 1 59.98 30.73 51.97
CA MET A 1 58.57 30.51 52.34
C MET A 1 57.84 31.78 51.91
N SER A 2 56.91 31.86 50.96
CA SER A 2 56.01 30.94 50.25
C SER A 2 55.84 31.53 48.83
N GLY A 3 55.49 30.86 47.74
CA GLY A 3 54.77 29.60 47.53
C GLY A 3 53.86 29.85 46.32
N GLY A 4 54.34 29.57 45.10
CA GLY A 4 53.56 29.61 43.87
C GLY A 4 53.18 28.19 43.46
N ALA A 5 51.91 27.95 43.17
CA ALA A 5 51.41 26.68 42.67
C ALA A 5 50.71 26.90 41.33
N ALA A 6 51.29 26.35 40.26
CA ALA A 6 50.71 26.25 38.93
C ALA A 6 50.53 24.77 38.57
N LEU A 7 49.30 24.44 38.15
CA LEU A 7 48.85 23.40 37.23
C LEU A 7 49.60 22.06 37.14
N ALA A 8 48.85 20.97 37.38
CA ALA A 8 49.11 19.67 36.76
C ALA A 8 47.81 19.13 36.14
N SER A 9 47.77 19.06 34.80
CA SER A 9 46.72 18.41 34.02
C SER A 9 47.15 16.98 33.69
N GLN A 10 46.29 16.00 33.93
CA GLN A 10 46.49 14.59 33.55
C GLN A 10 46.30 14.36 32.03
N PRO A 11 47.01 13.41 31.40
CA PRO A 11 46.74 13.00 30.02
C PRO A 11 45.69 11.89 29.96
N GLN A 12 44.69 12.07 29.08
CA GLN A 12 43.63 11.11 28.78
C GLN A 12 44.07 10.14 27.66
N PRO A 13 43.82 8.83 27.72
CA PRO A 13 44.23 7.90 26.67
C PRO A 13 43.22 7.90 25.51
N SER A 14 43.72 8.10 24.29
CA SER A 14 42.93 8.09 23.05
C SER A 14 42.61 6.65 22.62
N ALA A 15 41.33 6.29 22.57
CA ALA A 15 40.89 5.05 21.93
C ALA A 15 40.94 5.18 20.38
N PRO A 16 41.30 4.12 19.63
CA PRO A 16 41.31 4.19 18.17
C PRO A 16 39.88 4.21 17.62
N GLN A 17 39.52 5.29 16.93
CA GLN A 17 38.31 5.37 16.11
C GLN A 17 38.51 4.52 14.84
N SER A 18 38.00 3.29 14.85
CA SER A 18 37.85 2.51 13.63
C SER A 18 36.69 3.07 12.80
N GLN A 19 36.99 4.00 11.89
CA GLN A 19 36.06 4.40 10.83
C GLN A 19 35.99 3.23 9.82
N ALA A 20 34.91 2.47 9.86
CA ALA A 20 34.60 1.47 8.84
C ALA A 20 34.27 2.21 7.52
N GLN A 21 35.24 2.29 6.61
CA GLN A 21 35.00 2.74 5.24
C GLN A 21 34.13 1.70 4.52
N PRO A 22 33.05 2.10 3.82
CA PRO A 22 32.26 1.18 3.01
C PRO A 22 33.14 0.58 1.92
N GLN A 23 33.14 -0.75 1.79
CA GLN A 23 33.92 -1.44 0.76
C GLN A 23 33.42 -1.06 -0.65
N PRO A 24 34.32 -0.90 -1.65
CA PRO A 24 33.96 -0.48 -3.02
C PRO A 24 32.84 -1.31 -3.67
N GLN A 25 32.75 -2.58 -3.29
CA GLN A 25 31.77 -3.55 -3.79
C GLN A 25 30.32 -3.20 -3.40
N GLN A 26 30.10 -2.69 -2.17
CA GLN A 26 28.79 -2.25 -1.70
C GLN A 26 28.31 -1.00 -2.46
N GLN A 27 29.22 -0.09 -2.76
CA GLN A 27 28.92 1.15 -3.46
C GLN A 27 28.53 0.88 -4.91
N GLN A 28 29.25 -0.03 -5.59
CA GLN A 28 28.95 -0.43 -6.97
C GLN A 28 27.61 -1.17 -7.08
N GLN A 29 27.30 -2.05 -6.11
CA GLN A 29 26.03 -2.78 -6.09
C GLN A 29 24.83 -1.85 -5.84
N GLN A 30 24.98 -0.85 -4.97
CA GLN A 30 23.96 0.16 -4.73
C GLN A 30 23.70 1.04 -5.96
N GLN A 31 24.75 1.36 -6.72
CA GLN A 31 24.65 2.14 -7.95
C GLN A 31 23.91 1.37 -9.04
N GLN A 32 24.25 0.10 -9.25
CA GLN A 32 23.53 -0.78 -10.17
C GLN A 32 22.05 -0.94 -9.78
N ALA A 33 21.75 -1.11 -8.50
CA ALA A 33 20.37 -1.22 -8.03
C ALA A 33 19.56 0.06 -8.32
N ARG A 34 20.16 1.24 -8.15
CA ARG A 34 19.53 2.53 -8.47
C ARG A 34 19.26 2.68 -9.98
N GLU A 35 20.21 2.30 -10.83
CA GLU A 35 20.03 2.34 -12.27
C GLU A 35 18.93 1.38 -12.75
N GLN A 36 18.92 0.16 -12.20
CA GLN A 36 17.86 -0.81 -12.49
C GLN A 36 16.49 -0.29 -12.04
N LEU A 37 16.39 0.29 -10.85
CA LEU A 37 15.17 0.91 -10.36
C LEU A 37 14.69 2.03 -11.28
N LYS A 38 15.59 2.93 -11.69
CA LYS A 38 15.26 4.04 -12.59
C LYS A 38 14.70 3.53 -13.92
N LYS A 39 15.36 2.54 -14.54
CA LYS A 39 14.90 1.93 -15.78
C LYS A 39 13.54 1.24 -15.62
N ALA A 40 13.32 0.57 -14.49
CA ALA A 40 12.06 -0.11 -14.22
C ALA A 40 10.90 0.87 -13.97
N VAL A 41 11.17 2.00 -13.31
CA VAL A 41 10.22 3.11 -13.14
C VAL A 41 9.85 3.73 -14.48
N GLU A 42 10.83 4.01 -15.35
CA GLU A 42 10.58 4.52 -16.70
C GLU A 42 9.70 3.57 -17.53
N MET A 43 10.01 2.27 -17.49
CA MET A 43 9.19 1.25 -18.15
C MET A 43 7.77 1.17 -17.55
N ASN A 44 7.63 1.35 -16.23
CA ASN A 44 6.32 1.41 -15.58
C ASN A 44 5.50 2.61 -16.05
N ALA A 45 6.11 3.78 -16.23
CA ALA A 45 5.42 4.96 -16.75
C ALA A 45 4.85 4.73 -18.16
N VAL A 46 5.61 4.07 -19.04
CA VAL A 46 5.12 3.68 -20.39
C VAL A 46 3.97 2.70 -20.30
N ARG A 47 4.07 1.70 -19.41
CA ARG A 47 2.98 0.73 -19.17
C ARG A 47 1.71 1.42 -18.66
N LEU A 48 1.85 2.34 -17.71
CA LEU A 48 0.75 3.11 -17.15
C LEU A 48 0.00 3.88 -18.24
N GLN A 49 0.73 4.54 -19.14
CA GLN A 49 0.13 5.23 -20.28
C GLN A 49 -0.69 4.29 -21.17
N ALA A 50 -0.11 3.16 -21.59
CA ALA A 50 -0.78 2.18 -22.44
C ALA A 50 -2.03 1.58 -21.76
N ILE A 51 -1.96 1.30 -20.45
CA ILE A 51 -3.11 0.83 -19.67
C ILE A 51 -4.21 1.89 -19.63
N GLY A 52 -3.87 3.15 -19.34
CA GLY A 52 -4.82 4.26 -19.30
C GLY A 52 -5.49 4.52 -20.66
N GLU A 53 -4.76 4.40 -21.76
CA GLU A 53 -5.30 4.45 -23.12
C GLU A 53 -6.31 3.34 -23.39
N ARG A 54 -6.01 2.09 -23.00
CA ARG A 54 -6.93 0.95 -23.17
C ARG A 54 -8.19 1.10 -22.33
N ILE A 55 -8.07 1.57 -21.07
CA ILE A 55 -9.23 1.84 -20.22
C ILE A 55 -10.09 2.96 -20.81
N ARG A 56 -9.49 4.06 -21.29
CA ARG A 56 -10.24 5.11 -21.99
C ARG A 56 -10.90 4.60 -23.26
N GLY A 57 -10.22 3.73 -24.01
CA GLY A 57 -10.76 3.06 -25.19
C GLY A 57 -12.03 2.27 -24.86
N HIS A 58 -12.01 1.48 -23.78
CA HIS A 58 -13.20 0.77 -23.29
C HIS A 58 -14.40 1.71 -23.11
N PHE A 59 -14.21 2.84 -22.43
CA PHE A 59 -15.29 3.80 -22.18
C PHE A 59 -15.73 4.61 -23.41
N ARG A 60 -14.97 4.60 -24.52
CA ARG A 60 -15.43 5.14 -25.80
C ARG A 60 -16.40 4.20 -26.53
N GLY A 61 -16.43 2.92 -26.14
CA GLY A 61 -17.28 1.90 -26.73
C GLY A 61 -16.80 1.41 -28.11
N GLY A 62 -17.68 0.68 -28.81
CA GLY A 62 -17.39 0.10 -30.12
C GLY A 62 -16.40 -1.08 -30.06
N SER A 63 -15.49 -1.17 -31.02
CA SER A 63 -14.48 -2.25 -31.11
C SER A 63 -13.44 -2.25 -29.98
N TYR A 64 -13.43 -1.20 -29.15
CA TYR A 64 -12.52 -1.06 -28.01
C TYR A 64 -13.17 -1.49 -26.69
N ALA A 65 -14.46 -1.84 -26.69
CA ALA A 65 -15.11 -2.41 -25.52
C ALA A 65 -14.44 -3.74 -25.15
N LEU A 66 -14.24 -3.94 -23.85
CA LEU A 66 -13.51 -5.08 -23.30
C LEU A 66 -14.48 -5.98 -22.56
N ALA A 67 -14.20 -7.28 -22.54
CA ALA A 67 -14.88 -8.19 -21.64
C ALA A 67 -14.64 -7.77 -20.17
N PRO A 68 -15.59 -8.03 -19.26
CA PRO A 68 -15.45 -7.63 -17.85
C PRO A 68 -14.16 -8.13 -17.19
N ALA A 69 -13.72 -9.36 -17.50
CA ALA A 69 -12.48 -9.94 -17.00
C ALA A 69 -11.24 -9.15 -17.45
N ASP A 70 -11.17 -8.78 -18.73
CA ASP A 70 -10.06 -8.01 -19.29
C ASP A 70 -10.01 -6.59 -18.72
N LEU A 71 -11.18 -5.97 -18.55
CA LEU A 71 -11.27 -4.67 -17.89
C LEU A 71 -10.80 -4.74 -16.44
N SER A 72 -11.28 -5.72 -15.67
CA SER A 72 -10.85 -5.96 -14.28
C SER A 72 -9.33 -6.11 -14.19
N HIS A 73 -8.74 -6.92 -15.07
CA HIS A 73 -7.28 -7.07 -15.15
C HIS A 73 -6.55 -5.77 -15.48
N LEU A 74 -7.07 -4.94 -16.37
CA LEU A 74 -6.49 -3.63 -16.66
C LEU A 74 -6.59 -2.67 -15.48
N VAL A 75 -7.71 -2.67 -14.76
CA VAL A 75 -7.90 -1.85 -13.54
C VAL A 75 -6.90 -2.26 -12.46
N TYR A 76 -6.71 -3.57 -12.24
CA TYR A 76 -5.65 -4.07 -11.35
C TYR A 76 -4.25 -3.70 -11.82
N ALA A 77 -4.00 -3.76 -13.14
CA ALA A 77 -2.70 -3.39 -13.69
C ALA A 77 -2.41 -1.89 -13.51
N LEU A 78 -3.43 -1.03 -13.63
CA LEU A 78 -3.34 0.40 -13.36
C LEU A 78 -3.00 0.64 -11.88
N ALA A 79 -3.75 0.03 -10.96
CA ALA A 79 -3.53 0.15 -9.52
C ALA A 79 -2.11 -0.26 -9.13
N ARG A 80 -1.64 -1.42 -9.62
CA ARG A 80 -0.28 -1.90 -9.38
C ARG A 80 0.79 -0.97 -9.96
N GLY A 81 0.54 -0.39 -11.14
CA GLY A 81 1.45 0.58 -11.75
C GLY A 81 1.58 1.85 -10.91
N ILE A 82 0.49 2.31 -10.30
CA ILE A 82 0.48 3.44 -9.36
C ILE A 82 1.32 3.09 -8.13
N ASP A 83 1.04 1.96 -7.48
CA ASP A 83 1.77 1.53 -6.27
C ASP A 83 3.26 1.33 -6.54
N TYR A 84 3.61 0.84 -7.74
CA TYR A 84 5.00 0.69 -8.16
C TYR A 84 5.71 2.04 -8.30
N ALA A 85 5.08 3.02 -8.95
CA ALA A 85 5.62 4.37 -9.09
C ALA A 85 5.75 5.07 -7.72
N LEU A 86 4.77 4.91 -6.83
CA LEU A 86 4.86 5.41 -5.45
C LEU A 86 6.03 4.81 -4.69
N SER A 87 6.24 3.50 -4.80
CA SER A 87 7.38 2.80 -4.17
C SER A 87 8.72 3.26 -4.73
N GLY A 88 8.76 3.67 -6.00
CA GLY A 88 9.93 4.26 -6.65
C GLY A 88 10.15 5.75 -6.38
N GLY A 89 9.23 6.42 -5.67
CA GLY A 89 9.26 7.87 -5.44
C GLY A 89 9.06 8.70 -6.72
N ASP A 90 8.45 8.11 -7.74
CA ASP A 90 8.21 8.74 -9.04
C ASP A 90 6.83 9.38 -9.12
N ILE A 91 6.69 10.41 -9.97
CA ILE A 91 5.40 10.98 -10.37
C ILE A 91 5.29 10.84 -11.89
N PRO A 92 4.59 9.82 -12.39
CA PRO A 92 4.44 9.59 -13.82
C PRO A 92 3.80 10.80 -14.50
N LYS A 93 4.19 11.09 -15.75
CA LYS A 93 3.60 12.19 -16.53
C LYS A 93 2.08 12.08 -16.68
N ILE A 94 1.54 10.86 -16.67
CA ILE A 94 0.11 10.59 -16.77
C ILE A 94 -0.65 10.86 -15.46
N ALA A 95 0.03 11.24 -14.36
CA ALA A 95 -0.59 11.37 -13.04
C ALA A 95 -1.81 12.30 -13.06
N GLY A 96 -1.79 13.37 -13.85
CA GLY A 96 -2.93 14.28 -14.01
C GLY A 96 -4.16 13.64 -14.66
N GLU A 97 -4.01 12.55 -15.42
CA GLU A 97 -5.10 11.85 -16.11
C GLU A 97 -5.70 10.71 -15.27
N ILE A 98 -5.05 10.33 -14.17
CA ILE A 98 -5.47 9.23 -13.30
C ILE A 98 -6.82 9.53 -12.63
N PRO A 99 -7.08 10.72 -12.06
CA PRO A 99 -8.38 11.03 -11.46
C PRO A 99 -9.56 10.90 -12.44
N ASP A 100 -9.39 11.38 -13.67
CA ASP A 100 -10.41 11.22 -14.73
C ASP A 100 -10.68 9.76 -15.07
N THR A 101 -9.62 8.96 -15.16
CA THR A 101 -9.72 7.52 -15.43
C THR A 101 -10.41 6.80 -14.28
N LEU A 102 -10.05 7.12 -13.04
CA LEU A 102 -10.68 6.58 -11.84
C LEU A 102 -12.17 6.91 -11.79
N ARG A 103 -12.58 8.14 -12.07
CA ARG A 103 -14.00 8.52 -12.07
C ARG A 103 -14.82 7.65 -13.03
N LYS A 104 -14.30 7.37 -14.23
CA LYS A 104 -14.98 6.48 -15.19
C LYS A 104 -15.07 5.04 -14.68
N VAL A 105 -13.97 4.51 -14.12
CA VAL A 105 -13.93 3.17 -13.53
C VAL A 105 -14.88 3.06 -12.32
N TYR A 106 -15.00 4.13 -11.54
CA TYR A 106 -15.89 4.19 -10.38
C TYR A 106 -17.38 4.07 -10.75
N GLU A 107 -17.80 4.48 -11.95
CA GLU A 107 -19.18 4.27 -12.38
C GLU A 107 -19.57 2.78 -12.41
N LEU A 108 -18.58 1.89 -12.58
CA LEU A 108 -18.76 0.43 -12.58
C LEU A 108 -18.80 -0.18 -11.17
N ARG A 109 -18.71 0.62 -10.10
CA ARG A 109 -18.68 0.15 -8.70
C ARG A 109 -19.86 -0.72 -8.27
N LYS A 110 -21.00 -0.62 -8.96
CA LYS A 110 -22.19 -1.42 -8.65
C LYS A 110 -22.14 -2.82 -9.26
N ASP A 111 -21.20 -3.09 -10.17
CA ASP A 111 -20.96 -4.42 -10.72
C ASP A 111 -20.14 -5.24 -9.71
N PRO A 112 -20.71 -6.32 -9.13
CA PRO A 112 -20.01 -7.14 -8.14
C PRO A 112 -18.71 -7.74 -8.67
N PHE A 113 -18.62 -8.00 -9.97
CA PHE A 113 -17.43 -8.58 -10.59
C PHE A 113 -16.27 -7.58 -10.63
N LEU A 114 -16.55 -6.29 -10.83
CA LEU A 114 -15.55 -5.24 -10.94
C LEU A 114 -15.25 -4.55 -9.62
N GLN A 115 -16.18 -4.61 -8.66
CA GLN A 115 -16.12 -3.92 -7.37
C GLN A 115 -14.74 -4.06 -6.69
N SER A 116 -14.17 -5.27 -6.66
CA SER A 116 -12.86 -5.53 -6.03
C SER A 116 -11.71 -4.81 -6.74
N SER A 117 -11.72 -4.79 -8.07
CA SER A 117 -10.70 -4.07 -8.86
C SER A 117 -10.82 -2.56 -8.69
N VAL A 118 -12.06 -2.04 -8.65
CA VAL A 118 -12.36 -0.62 -8.40
C VAL A 118 -11.83 -0.19 -7.03
N MET A 119 -12.09 -0.99 -5.99
CA MET A 119 -11.61 -0.69 -4.63
C MET A 119 -10.10 -0.65 -4.55
N VAL A 120 -9.41 -1.61 -5.16
CA VAL A 120 -7.94 -1.63 -5.19
C VAL A 120 -7.39 -0.40 -5.91
N LEU A 121 -7.99 0.00 -7.04
CA LEU A 121 -7.60 1.23 -7.73
C LEU A 121 -7.80 2.48 -6.86
N ILE A 122 -8.92 2.59 -6.15
CA ILE A 122 -9.18 3.72 -5.23
C ILE A 122 -8.11 3.77 -4.13
N ILE A 123 -7.73 2.62 -3.55
CA ILE A 123 -6.70 2.56 -2.49
C ILE A 123 -5.36 3.06 -3.02
N SER A 124 -4.92 2.60 -4.20
CA SER A 124 -3.67 3.06 -4.83
C SER A 124 -3.72 4.56 -5.12
N CYS A 125 -4.83 5.07 -5.66
CA CYS A 125 -5.02 6.51 -5.87
C CYS A 125 -5.01 7.31 -4.55
N LYS A 126 -5.64 6.81 -3.50
CA LYS A 126 -5.64 7.45 -2.17
C LYS A 126 -4.22 7.58 -1.60
N ASN A 127 -3.37 6.58 -1.85
CA ASN A 127 -1.96 6.64 -1.47
C ASN A 127 -1.17 7.67 -2.31
N ALA A 128 -1.49 7.79 -3.60
CA ALA A 128 -0.90 8.81 -4.48
C ALA A 128 -1.25 10.24 -4.06
N CYS A 129 -2.45 10.46 -3.51
CA CYS A 129 -2.83 11.77 -2.96
C CYS A 129 -1.87 12.28 -1.89
N LYS A 130 -1.39 11.39 -1.00
CA LYS A 130 -0.43 11.75 0.06
C LYS A 130 0.91 12.25 -0.49
N ASN A 131 1.24 11.85 -1.72
CA ASN A 131 2.45 12.25 -2.43
C ASN A 131 2.21 13.44 -3.39
N LYS A 132 1.09 14.16 -3.24
CA LYS A 132 0.74 15.37 -4.01
C LYS A 132 0.67 15.14 -5.53
N TRP A 133 0.29 13.94 -5.96
CA TRP A 133 0.11 13.65 -7.39
C TRP A 133 -1.06 14.41 -8.01
N PHE A 134 -2.11 14.70 -7.23
CA PHE A 134 -3.37 15.24 -7.72
C PHE A 134 -3.71 16.57 -7.08
N GLN A 135 -4.65 17.29 -7.70
CA GLN A 135 -5.14 18.55 -7.16
C GLN A 135 -5.96 18.32 -5.87
N PRO A 136 -6.10 19.33 -5.00
CA PRO A 136 -6.90 19.20 -3.78
C PRO A 136 -8.36 18.77 -4.03
N SER A 137 -8.97 19.21 -5.13
CA SER A 137 -10.31 18.78 -5.53
C SER A 137 -10.39 17.28 -5.81
N ASP A 138 -9.42 16.75 -6.57
CA ASP A 138 -9.35 15.32 -6.87
C ASP A 138 -9.12 14.49 -5.60
N PHE A 139 -8.32 14.98 -4.65
CA PHE A 139 -8.12 14.31 -3.37
C PHE A 139 -9.43 14.13 -2.59
N ILE A 140 -10.23 15.19 -2.51
CA ILE A 140 -11.54 15.15 -1.81
C ILE A 140 -12.47 14.14 -2.49
N ASP A 141 -12.53 14.15 -3.82
CA ASP A 141 -13.36 13.21 -4.58
C ASP A 141 -12.90 11.76 -4.40
N ILE A 142 -11.59 11.50 -4.41
CA ILE A 142 -11.01 10.17 -4.18
C ILE A 142 -11.32 9.66 -2.77
N LEU A 143 -11.23 10.54 -1.76
CA LEU A 143 -11.56 10.16 -0.38
C LEU A 143 -13.05 9.80 -0.26
N ARG A 144 -13.94 10.63 -0.83
CA ARG A 144 -15.38 10.34 -0.88
C ARG A 144 -15.68 9.00 -1.54
N MET A 145 -15.07 8.72 -2.70
CA MET A 145 -15.23 7.43 -3.40
C MET A 145 -14.78 6.25 -2.53
N ALA A 146 -13.69 6.40 -1.78
CA ALA A 146 -13.19 5.37 -0.88
C ALA A 146 -14.16 5.09 0.28
N ASP A 147 -14.69 6.14 0.90
CA ASP A 147 -15.61 6.02 2.03
C ASP A 147 -16.94 5.38 1.60
N GLU A 148 -17.49 5.82 0.45
CA GLU A 148 -18.70 5.23 -0.14
C GLU A 148 -18.54 3.75 -0.46
N LEU A 149 -17.41 3.37 -1.08
CA LEU A 149 -17.20 1.99 -1.48
C LEU A 149 -16.83 1.11 -0.28
N SER A 150 -16.21 1.65 0.78
CA SER A 150 -15.81 0.88 1.96
C SER A 150 -16.99 0.16 2.64
N GLY A 151 -18.18 0.78 2.69
CA GLY A 151 -19.38 0.17 3.28
C GLY A 151 -19.91 -1.06 2.53
N SER A 152 -19.47 -1.27 1.29
CA SER A 152 -19.83 -2.46 0.49
C SER A 152 -18.88 -3.65 0.69
N PHE A 153 -17.74 -3.43 1.33
CA PHE A 153 -16.72 -4.45 1.63
C PHE A 153 -16.60 -4.74 3.12
N CYS A 154 -16.74 -3.71 3.95
CA CYS A 154 -16.77 -3.84 5.39
C CYS A 154 -18.20 -4.20 5.82
N THR A 155 -18.36 -5.25 6.61
CA THR A 155 -19.60 -5.47 7.36
C THR A 155 -19.95 -4.20 8.12
N ASN A 156 -21.19 -3.72 8.03
CA ASN A 156 -21.67 -2.54 8.75
C ASN A 156 -21.21 -2.63 10.20
N SER A 157 -20.38 -1.68 10.64
CA SER A 157 -19.79 -1.64 11.97
C SER A 157 -20.82 -1.31 13.08
N SER A 158 -22.12 -1.48 12.79
CA SER A 158 -23.24 -1.13 13.66
C SER A 158 -23.58 -2.21 14.69
N GLU A 159 -23.03 -3.43 14.57
CA GLU A 159 -23.03 -4.38 15.67
C GLU A 159 -21.63 -4.46 16.29
N PRO A 160 -21.49 -4.34 17.62
CA PRO A 160 -20.24 -4.73 18.25
C PRO A 160 -20.02 -6.20 17.87
N ALA A 161 -18.85 -6.51 17.31
CA ALA A 161 -18.46 -7.88 17.04
C ALA A 161 -18.58 -8.63 18.36
N ASN A 162 -19.65 -9.42 18.53
CA ASN A 162 -19.74 -10.26 19.70
C ASN A 162 -18.60 -11.28 19.56
N ASP A 163 -17.84 -11.50 20.63
CA ASP A 163 -16.65 -12.36 20.59
C ASP A 163 -17.00 -13.78 20.11
N SER A 164 -18.26 -14.20 20.28
CA SER A 164 -18.80 -15.48 19.80
C SER A 164 -18.86 -15.57 18.27
N THR A 165 -19.27 -14.52 17.56
CA THR A 165 -19.35 -14.47 16.09
C THR A 165 -17.94 -14.49 15.48
N VAL A 166 -16.97 -13.84 16.13
CA VAL A 166 -15.57 -13.87 15.68
C VAL A 166 -14.99 -15.28 15.80
N LEU A 167 -15.21 -15.95 16.95
CA LEU A 167 -14.76 -17.32 17.17
C LEU A 167 -15.44 -18.31 16.22
N GLU A 168 -16.71 -18.12 15.92
CA GLU A 168 -17.47 -18.94 14.96
C GLU A 168 -16.92 -18.79 13.53
N ILE A 169 -16.64 -17.56 13.09
CA ILE A 169 -16.04 -17.29 11.78
C ILE A 169 -14.64 -17.91 11.70
N ILE A 170 -13.80 -17.72 12.71
CA ILE A 170 -12.46 -18.33 12.77
C ILE A 170 -12.58 -19.86 12.70
N SER A 171 -13.46 -20.46 13.50
CA SER A 171 -13.65 -21.91 13.54
C SER A 171 -14.19 -22.49 12.22
N THR A 172 -14.92 -21.69 11.44
CA THR A 172 -15.47 -22.12 10.14
C THR A 172 -14.48 -21.92 8.98
N VAL A 173 -13.79 -20.78 8.94
CA VAL A 173 -12.93 -20.39 7.82
C VAL A 173 -11.55 -21.05 7.93
N MET A 174 -10.98 -21.11 9.13
CA MET A 174 -9.60 -21.57 9.30
C MET A 174 -9.38 -23.04 8.90
N PRO A 175 -10.24 -24.01 9.25
CA PRO A 175 -10.06 -25.38 8.80
C PRO A 175 -10.16 -25.53 7.28
N ARG A 176 -10.94 -24.66 6.62
CA ARG A 176 -11.19 -24.72 5.17
C ARG A 176 -10.02 -24.20 4.34
N TYR A 177 -9.35 -23.14 4.79
CA TYR A 177 -8.26 -22.50 4.03
C TYR A 177 -6.87 -22.76 4.60
N TYR A 178 -6.77 -23.07 5.90
CA TYR A 178 -5.50 -23.30 6.61
C TYR A 178 -5.54 -24.58 7.46
N PRO A 179 -5.83 -25.76 6.86
CA PRO A 179 -6.12 -27.00 7.59
C PRO A 179 -4.95 -27.53 8.45
N LYS A 180 -3.72 -27.08 8.19
CA LYS A 180 -2.51 -27.50 8.91
C LYS A 180 -2.08 -26.53 10.01
N LEU A 181 -2.75 -25.39 10.12
CA LEU A 181 -2.38 -24.31 11.04
C LEU A 181 -3.22 -24.46 12.33
N LYS A 182 -2.56 -24.84 13.43
CA LYS A 182 -3.24 -25.08 14.72
C LYS A 182 -3.34 -23.76 15.53
N PHE A 183 -4.56 -23.30 15.77
CA PHE A 183 -4.86 -22.09 16.53
C PHE A 183 -5.34 -22.36 17.96
N ASP A 184 -5.24 -23.61 18.42
CA ASP A 184 -5.79 -24.07 19.70
C ASP A 184 -5.46 -23.10 20.85
N ARG A 185 -4.21 -22.66 20.97
CA ARG A 185 -3.79 -21.69 22.01
C ARG A 185 -4.39 -20.29 21.86
N LEU A 186 -4.60 -19.83 20.63
CA LEU A 186 -5.12 -18.50 20.34
C LEU A 186 -6.64 -18.45 20.58
N ILE A 187 -7.36 -19.49 20.17
CA ILE A 187 -8.80 -19.65 20.42
C ILE A 187 -9.07 -19.74 21.93
N THR A 188 -8.33 -20.59 22.66
CA THR A 188 -8.46 -20.69 24.13
C THR A 188 -8.14 -19.37 24.84
N SER A 189 -7.19 -18.58 24.33
CA SER A 189 -6.87 -17.27 24.92
C SER A 189 -7.96 -16.22 24.74
N LEU A 190 -8.76 -16.32 23.68
CA LEU A 190 -9.90 -15.44 23.41
C LEU A 190 -11.09 -15.82 24.31
N GLU A 191 -11.38 -17.12 24.46
CA GLU A 191 -12.43 -17.62 25.37
C GLU A 191 -12.16 -17.27 26.83
N ALA A 192 -10.92 -17.39 27.30
CA ALA A 192 -10.54 -17.07 28.68
C ALA A 192 -10.74 -15.59 29.04
N LYS A 193 -10.74 -14.68 28.06
CA LYS A 193 -10.93 -13.24 28.28
C LYS A 193 -12.40 -12.89 28.51
N VAL A 194 -13.33 -13.66 27.93
CA VAL A 194 -14.79 -13.53 28.12
C VAL A 194 -15.21 -14.03 29.51
N VAL A 195 -14.59 -15.09 30.02
CA VAL A 195 -14.94 -15.68 31.33
C VAL A 195 -14.51 -14.81 32.53
N ASN A 196 -13.51 -13.93 32.36
CA ASN A 196 -12.99 -13.09 33.45
C ASN A 196 -13.69 -11.72 33.61
N LEU A 197 -14.79 -11.47 32.90
CA LEU A 197 -15.58 -10.22 33.01
C LEU A 197 -16.93 -10.40 33.77
N CYS A 198 -17.19 -11.57 34.34
CA CYS A 198 -18.37 -11.84 35.17
C CYS A 198 -18.02 -12.39 36.57
N ASN A 199 -17.02 -11.80 37.24
CA ASN A 199 -16.85 -11.90 38.70
C ASN A 199 -16.68 -10.51 39.30
#